data_AF-A0A851HHE6-F1
#
_entry.id   AF-A0A851HHE6-F1
#
_cell.length_a   1.000
_cell.length_b   1.000
_cell.length_c   1.000
_cell.angle_alpha   90.00
_cell.angle_beta   90.00
_cell.angle_gamma   90.00
#
_symmetry.space_group_name_H-M   'P 1'
#
loop_
_entity.id
_entity.type
_entity.pdbx_description
1 polymer ?
#
loop_
_entity_poly.entity_id
_entity_poly.type
_entity_poly.pdbx_seq_one_letter_code
_entity_poly.pdbx_strand_id
1 'polypeptide(L)' 'MPTFIQVKKWIQEAAELMGARISGRKAKHYAGEYLLTLDAQLSYNSLTYSDTTGEEACKRWFMAQAVAA' A
#
# COMPACT_ATOMS: atom_id res chain seq x y z
N MET A 1 -12.51 -3.10 -0.76
CA MET A 1 -11.19 -2.82 -0.14
C MET A 1 -10.11 -3.54 -0.92
N PRO A 2 -8.86 -3.07 -0.90
CA PRO A 2 -7.77 -3.68 -1.65
C PRO A 2 -7.12 -4.86 -0.91
N THR A 3 -6.77 -5.92 -1.63
CA THR A 3 -6.01 -7.05 -1.06
C THR A 3 -4.59 -6.63 -0.67
N PHE A 4 -3.96 -7.35 0.25
CA PHE A 4 -2.54 -7.17 0.57
C PHE A 4 -1.63 -7.21 -0.66
N ILE A 5 -1.93 -8.07 -1.63
CA ILE A 5 -1.15 -8.19 -2.88
C ILE A 5 -1.29 -6.90 -3.72
N GLN A 6 -2.50 -6.35 -3.83
CA GLN A 6 -2.74 -5.10 -4.56
C GLN A 6 -2.04 -3.92 -3.87
N VAL A 7 -2.23 -3.76 -2.56
CA VAL A 7 -1.58 -2.69 -1.80
C VAL A 7 -0.06 -2.76 -1.92
N LYS A 8 0.51 -3.96 -1.81
CA LYS A 8 1.95 -4.16 -2.00
C LYS A 8 2.41 -3.70 -3.38
N LYS A 9 1.67 -4.05 -4.45
CA LYS A 9 2.01 -3.60 -5.82
C LYS A 9 1.97 -2.07 -5.92
N TRP A 10 0.91 -1.45 -5.41
CA TRP A 10 0.77 0.01 -5.42
C TRP A 10 1.91 0.72 -4.69
N ILE A 11 2.38 0.16 -3.56
CA ILE A 11 3.52 0.72 -2.83
C ILE A 11 4.83 0.58 -3.62
N GLN A 12 5.01 -0.53 -4.36
CA GLN A 12 6.16 -0.69 -5.25
C GLN A 12 6.12 0.31 -6.41
N GLU A 13 4.96 0.47 -7.05
CA GLU A 13 4.76 1.46 -8.11
C GLU A 13 4.95 2.89 -7.60
N ALA A 14 4.43 3.21 -6.41
CA ALA A 14 4.60 4.52 -5.78
C ALA A 14 6.08 4.82 -5.48
N ALA A 15 6.84 3.82 -5.03
CA ALA A 15 8.28 3.96 -4.84
C ALA A 15 9.01 4.21 -6.16
N GLU A 16 8.66 3.46 -7.21
CA GLU A 16 9.24 3.64 -8.55
C GLU A 16 8.95 5.03 -9.12
N LEU A 17 7.73 5.56 -8.92
CA LEU A 17 7.36 6.93 -9.31
C LEU A 17 8.21 8.00 -8.59
N MET A 18 8.68 7.70 -7.37
CA MET A 18 9.58 8.57 -6.62
C MET A 18 11.07 8.34 -6.96
N GLY A 19 11.37 7.47 -7.92
CA GLY A 19 12.76 7.09 -8.25
C GLY A 19 13.43 6.26 -7.15
N ALA A 20 12.66 5.72 -6.21
CA ALA A 20 13.15 4.91 -5.10
C ALA A 20 12.89 3.43 -5.35
N ARG A 21 13.92 2.59 -5.18
CA ARG A 21 13.73 1.14 -5.24
C ARG A 21 13.58 0.58 -3.83
N ILE A 22 12.38 0.09 -3.50
CA ILE A 22 12.13 -0.56 -2.20
C ILE A 22 12.27 -2.08 -2.30
N SER A 23 12.78 -2.70 -1.23
CA SER A 23 12.85 -4.15 -1.14
C SER A 23 11.46 -4.76 -0.96
N GLY A 24 11.28 -6.01 -1.42
CA GLY A 24 10.01 -6.71 -1.24
C GLY A 24 9.60 -6.88 0.23
N ARG A 25 10.56 -6.91 1.17
CA ARG A 25 10.28 -6.94 2.62
C ARG A 25 9.73 -5.60 3.10
N LYS A 26 10.33 -4.48 2.66
CA LYS A 26 9.88 -3.12 3.01
C LYS A 26 8.48 -2.84 2.44
N ALA A 27 8.22 -3.26 1.20
CA ALA A 27 6.89 -3.16 0.59
C ALA A 27 5.82 -3.95 1.36
N LYS A 28 6.14 -5.15 1.85
CA LYS A 28 5.22 -5.96 2.67
C LYS A 28 4.89 -5.29 4.00
N HIS A 29 5.89 -4.69 4.65
CA HIS A 29 5.70 -3.99 5.91
C HIS A 29 4.74 -2.82 5.75
N TYR A 30 5.00 -1.93 4.77
CA TYR A 30 4.13 -0.80 4.48
C TYR A 30 2.73 -1.21 4.03
N ALA A 31 2.59 -2.32 3.29
CA ALA A 31 1.27 -2.82 2.92
C ALA A 31 0.45 -3.26 4.14
N GLY A 32 1.10 -3.84 5.15
CA GLY A 32 0.47 -4.16 6.43
C GLY A 32 0.05 -2.91 7.18
N GLU A 33 0.94 -1.92 7.30
CA GLU A 33 0.63 -0.64 7.97
C GLU A 33 -0.54 0.09 7.30
N TYR A 34 -0.54 0.18 5.97
CA TYR A 34 -1.63 0.81 5.21
C TYR A 34 -2.97 0.09 5.40
N LEU A 35 -2.99 -1.24 5.41
CA LEU A 35 -4.24 -1.97 5.65
C LEU A 35 -4.77 -1.77 7.07
N LEU A 36 -3.88 -1.67 8.06
CA LEU A 36 -4.25 -1.40 9.45
C LEU A 36 -4.84 0.01 9.64
N THR A 37 -4.43 1.00 8.84
CA THR A 37 -5.03 2.35 8.90
C THR A 37 -6.42 2.40 8.28
N LEU A 38 -6.70 1.54 7.30
CA LEU A 38 -8.00 1.48 6.64
C LEU A 38 -9.05 0.72 7.46
N ASP A 39 -8.65 -0.33 8.16
CA ASP A 39 -9.52 -1.10 9.05
C ASP A 39 -8.68 -1.88 10.07
N ALA A 40 -8.85 -1.53 11.34
CA ALA A 40 -8.14 -2.16 12.45
C ALA A 40 -8.52 -3.63 12.69
N GLN A 41 -9.62 -4.12 12.09
CA GLN A 41 -10.12 -5.50 12.22
C GLN A 41 -9.84 -6.38 11.00
N LEU A 42 -9.12 -5.88 9.99
CA LEU A 42 -9.04 -6.53 8.68
C LEU A 42 -8.20 -7.82 8.72
N SER A 43 -8.90 -8.96 8.80
CA SER A 43 -8.31 -10.28 8.61
C SER A 43 -8.08 -10.59 7.12
N TYR A 44 -7.00 -11.31 6.82
CA TYR A 44 -6.41 -11.58 5.50
C TYR A 44 -7.33 -12.07 4.34
N ASN A 45 -8.62 -12.30 4.56
CA ASN A 45 -9.38 -13.32 3.83
C ASN A 45 -10.63 -12.89 3.05
N SER A 46 -10.79 -11.62 2.69
CA SER A 46 -11.67 -11.30 1.57
C SER A 46 -10.92 -10.37 0.62
N LEU A 47 -11.23 -10.39 -0.68
CA LEU A 47 -11.43 -9.18 -1.51
C LEU A 47 -11.42 -9.43 -3.02
N THR A 48 -12.27 -8.65 -3.70
CA THR A 48 -12.52 -8.63 -5.15
C THR A 48 -11.80 -7.46 -5.85
N TYR A 49 -11.53 -7.65 -7.14
CA TYR A 49 -10.78 -6.76 -8.03
C TYR A 49 -11.62 -5.56 -8.52
N SER A 50 -11.22 -4.32 -8.18
CA SER A 50 -11.29 -3.08 -9.02
C SER A 50 -11.39 -1.75 -8.24
N ASP A 51 -10.68 -1.58 -7.12
CA ASP A 51 -10.75 -0.32 -6.34
C ASP A 51 -9.62 0.66 -6.72
N THR A 52 -9.88 1.52 -7.71
CA THR A 52 -8.95 2.61 -8.12
C THR A 52 -8.85 3.73 -7.09
N THR A 53 -9.86 3.91 -6.23
CA THR A 53 -9.83 4.92 -5.16
C THR A 53 -8.85 4.49 -4.07
N GLY A 54 -8.84 3.20 -3.73
CA GLY A 54 -7.87 2.62 -2.80
C GLY A 54 -6.41 2.70 -3.28
N GLU A 55 -6.20 2.66 -4.60
CA GLU A 55 -4.88 2.79 -5.21
C GLU A 55 -4.29 4.19 -5.00
N GLU A 56 -5.07 5.21 -5.34
CA GLU A 56 -4.68 6.61 -5.19
C GLU A 56 -4.46 6.99 -3.73
N ALA A 57 -5.33 6.51 -2.83
CA ALA A 57 -5.15 6.71 -1.39
C ALA A 57 -3.86 6.06 -0.87
N CYS A 58 -3.54 4.85 -1.33
CA CYS A 58 -2.30 4.14 -0.97
C CYS A 58 -1.06 4.89 -1.44
N LYS A 59 -1.06 5.33 -2.72
CA LYS A 59 0.04 6.12 -3.30
C LYS A 59 0.29 7.40 -2.50
N ARG A 60 -0.76 8.16 -2.18
CA ARG A 60 -0.66 9.40 -1.40
C ARG A 60 -0.16 9.15 0.02
N TRP A 61 -0.68 8.11 0.69
CA TRP A 61 -0.21 7.72 2.01
C TRP A 61 1.27 7.38 1.99
N PHE A 62 1.71 6.54 1.04
CA PHE A 62 3.11 6.14 0.93
C PHE A 62 4.03 7.33 0.62
N MET A 63 3.62 8.22 -0.29
CA MET A 63 4.34 9.46 -0.59
C MET A 63 4.46 10.36 0.64
N ALA A 64 3.39 10.49 1.44
CA ALA A 64 3.43 11.25 2.69
C ALA A 64 4.41 10.63 3.71
N GLN A 65 4.44 9.31 3.84
CA GLN A 65 5.41 8.61 4.70
C GLN A 65 6.86 8.80 4.23
N ALA A 66 7.09 8.85 2.92
CA ALA A 66 8.42 9.08 2.36
C ALA A 66 8.92 10.53 2.55
N VAL A 67 8.02 11.51 2.57
CA VAL A 67 8.36 12.92 2.87
C VAL A 67 8.65 13.13 4.37
N ALA A 68 8.03 12.34 5.24
CA ALA A 68 8.20 12.44 6.69
C ALA A 68 9.47 11.73 7.23
N ALA A 69 10.19 10.97 6.39
CA ALA A 69 11.34 10.14 6.77
C ALA A 69 12.67 10.70 6.23
#